data_AF-A0A830CBW5-F1
#
_entry.id   AF-A0A830CBW5-F1
#
_cell.length_a   1.000
_cell.length_b   1.000
_cell.length_c   1.000
_cell.angle_alpha   90.00
_cell.angle_beta   90.00
_cell.angle_gamma   90.00
#
_symmetry.space_group_name_H-M   'P 1'
#
loop_
_entity.id
_entity.type
_entity.pdbx_description
1 polymer ?
#
loop_
_entity_poly.entity_id
_entity_poly.type
_entity_poly.pdbx_seq_one_letter_code
_entity_poly.pdbx_strand_id
1 'polypeptide(L)'
;TWQSLVELIYDFVPNLVNEQIGGLFENVKQKFFPCISVTFTFSLFRNLQGMIPYSFTVTSHFLITLGLSFSLFINITIVGFQTNKEKE
;
A
#
# COMPACT_ATOMS: atom_id res chain seq x y z
N THR A 1 20.17 1.73 -15.67
CA THR A 1 20.51 2.71 -14.60
C THR A 1 19.52 2.55 -13.46
N TRP A 2 19.97 2.71 -12.22
CA TRP A 2 19.14 2.54 -11.01
C TRP A 2 17.83 3.35 -11.06
N GLN A 3 17.85 4.51 -11.71
CA GLN A 3 16.69 5.35 -11.99
C GLN A 3 15.55 4.60 -12.73
N SER A 4 15.86 3.83 -13.78
CA SER A 4 14.83 3.15 -14.59
C SER A 4 14.04 2.10 -13.79
N LEU A 5 14.68 1.46 -12.81
CA LEU A 5 14.00 0.54 -11.89
C LEU A 5 13.00 1.29 -11.00
N VAL A 6 13.40 2.47 -10.49
CA VAL A 6 12.54 3.31 -9.63
C VAL A 6 11.36 3.86 -10.43
N GLU A 7 11.60 4.30 -11.66
CA GLU A 7 10.56 4.81 -12.56
C GLU A 7 9.52 3.73 -12.88
N LEU A 8 9.98 2.50 -13.14
CA LEU A 8 9.10 1.36 -13.36
C LEU A 8 8.21 1.05 -12.14
N ILE A 9 8.76 1.07 -10.92
CA ILE A 9 7.97 0.86 -9.69
C ILE A 9 6.97 2.02 -9.51
N TYR A 10 7.41 3.25 -9.77
CA TYR A 10 6.59 4.45 -9.59
C TYR A 10 5.41 4.51 -10.56
N ASP A 11 5.55 4.01 -11.79
CA ASP A 11 4.44 3.89 -12.75
C ASP A 11 3.59 2.62 -12.53
N PHE A 12 4.20 1.51 -12.09
CA PHE A 12 3.51 0.25 -11.89
C PHE A 12 2.45 0.32 -10.79
N VAL A 13 2.81 0.91 -9.63
CA VAL A 13 1.91 0.99 -8.47
C VAL A 13 0.62 1.76 -8.77
N PRO A 14 0.63 3.01 -9.31
CA PRO A 14 -0.59 3.74 -9.64
C PRO A 14 -1.43 3.05 -10.70
N ASN A 15 -0.80 2.45 -11.72
CA ASN A 15 -1.54 1.72 -12.74
C ASN A 15 -2.27 0.51 -12.14
N LEU A 16 -1.59 -0.28 -11.30
CA LEU A 16 -2.20 -1.40 -10.58
C LEU A 16 -3.36 -0.96 -9.69
N VAL A 17 -3.15 0.08 -8.87
CA VAL A 17 -4.19 0.64 -7.99
C VAL A 17 -5.37 1.17 -8.79
N ASN A 18 -5.10 1.78 -9.96
CA ASN A 18 -6.15 2.31 -10.81
C ASN A 18 -7.04 1.21 -11.41
N GLU A 19 -6.42 0.13 -11.88
CA GLU A 19 -7.10 -1.05 -12.40
C GLU A 19 -7.95 -1.75 -11.33
N GLN A 20 -7.42 -1.87 -10.10
CA GLN A 20 -8.10 -2.59 -9.01
C GLN A 20 -9.26 -1.81 -8.38
N ILE A 21 -9.16 -0.49 -8.24
CA ILE A 21 -10.14 0.31 -7.48
C ILE A 21 -11.28 0.84 -8.37
N GLY A 22 -11.19 0.72 -9.70
CA GLY A 22 -12.31 0.95 -10.62
C GLY A 22 -13.02 2.31 -10.45
N GLY A 23 -12.46 3.38 -11.02
CA GLY A 23 -13.13 4.66 -11.29
C GLY A 23 -13.77 5.46 -10.13
N LEU A 24 -13.89 4.92 -8.92
CA LEU A 24 -14.53 5.63 -7.81
C LEU A 24 -13.58 6.71 -7.26
N PHE A 25 -13.96 7.96 -7.48
CA PHE A 25 -13.39 9.17 -6.88
C PHE A 25 -11.88 9.36 -7.09
N GLU A 26 -11.52 9.93 -8.24
CA GLU A 26 -10.14 10.34 -8.59
C GLU A 26 -9.46 11.20 -7.51
N ASN A 27 -10.23 12.14 -6.91
CA ASN A 27 -9.74 13.02 -5.83
C ASN A 27 -9.43 12.28 -4.53
N VAL A 28 -10.20 11.24 -4.19
CA VAL A 28 -9.98 10.44 -2.98
C VAL A 28 -8.79 9.51 -3.22
N LYS A 29 -8.71 8.89 -4.41
CA LYS A 29 -7.59 8.04 -4.84
C LYS A 29 -6.23 8.74 -4.69
N GLN A 30 -6.09 9.98 -5.15
CA GLN A 30 -4.81 10.68 -5.06
C GLN A 30 -4.34 10.92 -3.62
N LYS A 31 -5.27 11.06 -2.67
CA LYS A 31 -4.95 11.25 -1.24
C LYS A 31 -4.48 9.95 -0.57
N PHE A 32 -5.00 8.80 -0.99
CA PHE A 32 -4.59 7.48 -0.49
C PHE A 32 -3.40 6.88 -1.23
N PHE A 33 -3.14 7.35 -2.44
CA PHE A 33 -2.06 6.89 -3.30
C PHE A 33 -0.69 6.78 -2.60
N PRO A 34 -0.16 7.81 -1.90
CA PRO A 34 1.13 7.71 -1.24
C PRO A 34 1.16 6.63 -0.14
N CYS A 35 0.06 6.44 0.59
CA CYS A 35 -0.02 5.43 1.65
C CYS A 35 -0.02 4.00 1.07
N ILE A 36 -0.76 3.79 -0.02
CA ILE A 36 -0.81 2.50 -0.72
C ILE A 36 0.57 2.19 -1.33
N SER A 37 1.20 3.17 -1.97
CA SER A 37 2.52 3.01 -2.60
C SER A 37 3.61 2.63 -1.60
N VAL A 38 3.64 3.28 -0.43
CA VAL A 38 4.57 2.93 0.64
C VAL A 38 4.32 1.53 1.18
N THR A 39 3.05 1.18 1.43
CA THR A 39 2.67 -0.14 1.98
C THR A 39 3.02 -1.28 1.04
N PHE A 40 2.75 -1.10 -0.26
CA PHE A 40 3.08 -2.06 -1.31
C PHE A 40 4.59 -2.25 -1.42
N THR A 41 5.32 -1.15 -1.59
CA THR A 41 6.78 -1.17 -1.77
C THR A 41 7.47 -1.75 -0.54
N PHE A 42 7.03 -1.36 0.66
CA PHE A 42 7.51 -1.94 1.92
C PHE A 42 7.29 -3.45 1.98
N SER A 43 6.08 -3.93 1.68
CA SER A 43 5.78 -5.37 1.70
C SER A 43 6.62 -6.14 0.67
N LEU A 44 6.82 -5.57 -0.52
CA LEU A 44 7.61 -6.17 -1.60
C LEU A 44 9.08 -6.33 -1.18
N PHE A 45 9.71 -5.28 -0.66
CA PHE A 45 11.09 -5.35 -0.18
C PHE A 45 11.27 -6.33 0.97
N ARG A 46 10.30 -6.36 1.90
CA ARG A 46 10.37 -7.23 3.08
C ARG A 46 10.16 -8.69 2.74
N ASN A 47 9.34 -8.98 1.73
CA ASN A 47 9.18 -10.33 1.20
C ASN A 47 10.45 -10.80 0.47
N LEU A 48 11.03 -9.95 -0.39
CA LEU A 48 12.30 -10.24 -1.08
C LEU A 48 13.45 -10.47 -0.09
N GLN A 49 13.56 -9.63 0.93
CA GLN A 49 14.58 -9.77 1.97
C GLN A 49 14.41 -11.07 2.78
N GLY A 50 13.19 -11.60 2.88
CA GLY A 50 12.90 -12.88 3.53
C GLY A 50 13.40 -14.10 2.77
N MET A 51 13.72 -13.97 1.47
CA MET A 51 14.28 -15.05 0.64
C MET A 51 15.80 -15.19 0.79
N ILE A 52 16.46 -14.26 1.47
CA ILE A 52 17.92 -14.28 1.67
C ILE A 52 18.24 -15.15 2.89
N PRO A 53 19.10 -16.19 2.76
CA PRO A 53 19.51 -17.01 3.89
C PRO A 53 20.25 -16.17 4.94
N TYR A 54 20.03 -16.45 6.22
CA TYR A 54 20.53 -15.67 7.38
C TYR A 54 19.95 -14.26 7.55
N SER A 55 18.93 -13.89 6.76
CA SER A 55 18.22 -12.62 6.93
C SER A 55 17.18 -12.71 8.04
N PHE A 56 17.04 -11.63 8.82
CA PHE A 56 16.00 -11.53 9.85
C PHE A 56 14.66 -11.17 9.21
N THR A 57 13.75 -12.15 9.12
CA THR A 57 12.46 -11.97 8.46
C THR A 57 11.50 -11.21 9.35
N VAL A 58 11.49 -9.88 9.22
CA VAL A 58 10.63 -9.04 10.04
C VAL A 58 9.13 -9.29 9.77
N THR A 59 8.77 -9.83 8.60
CA THR A 59 7.39 -10.24 8.26
C THR A 59 6.93 -11.47 9.05
N SER A 60 7.85 -12.29 9.56
CA SER A 60 7.51 -13.45 10.41
C SER A 60 7.07 -13.02 11.82
N HIS A 61 7.31 -11.77 12.21
CA HIS A 61 6.78 -11.23 13.46
C HIS A 61 5.30 -10.89 13.30
N PHE A 62 4.47 -11.70 13.92
CA PHE A 62 3.03 -11.53 13.98
C PHE A 62 2.61 -10.11 14.40
N LEU A 63 3.34 -9.51 15.34
CA LEU A 63 3.04 -8.18 15.89
C LEU A 63 3.19 -7.06 14.83
N ILE A 64 4.15 -7.19 13.92
CA ILE A 64 4.43 -6.18 12.89
C ILE A 64 3.40 -6.30 11.76
N THR A 65 3.10 -7.53 11.35
CA THR A 65 2.08 -7.80 10.32
C THR A 65 0.68 -7.41 10.81
N LEU A 66 0.34 -7.71 12.07
CA LEU A 66 -0.92 -7.25 12.66
C LEU A 66 -0.96 -5.72 12.79
N GLY A 67 0.12 -5.08 13.25
CA GLY A 67 0.16 -3.62 13.39
C GLY A 67 -0.10 -2.91 12.05
N LEU A 68 0.51 -3.39 10.97
CA LEU A 68 0.27 -2.88 9.62
C LEU A 68 -1.17 -3.11 9.17
N SER A 69 -1.71 -4.33 9.39
CA SER A 69 -3.08 -4.68 9.02
C SER A 69 -4.13 -3.82 9.75
N PHE A 70 -4.01 -3.67 11.07
CA PHE A 70 -4.91 -2.82 11.86
C PHE A 70 -4.84 -1.35 11.45
N SER A 71 -3.64 -0.82 11.17
CA SER A 71 -3.48 0.56 10.72
C SER A 71 -4.23 0.81 9.40
N LEU A 72 -4.09 -0.09 8.42
CA LEU A 72 -4.80 -0.02 7.14
C LEU A 72 -6.32 -0.15 7.33
N PHE A 73 -6.76 -1.09 8.17
CA PHE A 73 -8.17 -1.32 8.45
C PHE A 73 -8.86 -0.09 9.04
N ILE A 74 -8.24 0.54 10.04
CA ILE A 74 -8.75 1.77 10.67
C ILE A 74 -8.79 2.90 9.64
N ASN A 75 -7.73 3.05 8.84
CA ASN A 75 -7.64 4.09 7.81
C ASN A 75 -8.81 3.98 6.81
N ILE A 76 -9.02 2.80 6.23
CA ILE A 76 -10.11 2.55 5.27
C ILE A 76 -11.48 2.77 5.91
N THR A 77 -11.64 2.37 7.18
CA THR A 77 -12.90 2.55 7.92
C THR A 77 -13.25 4.04 8.10
N ILE A 78 -12.28 4.86 8.54
CA ILE A 78 -12.47 6.32 8.70
C ILE A 78 -12.88 6.95 7.37
N VAL A 79 -12.22 6.58 6.29
CA VAL A 79 -12.47 7.10 4.94
C VAL A 79 -13.84 6.68 4.44
N GLY A 80 -14.22 5.42 4.63
CA GLY A 80 -15.54 4.92 4.29
C GLY A 80 -16.67 5.68 5.02
N PHE A 81 -16.45 6.05 6.28
CA PHE A 81 -17.41 6.88 7.02
C PHE A 81 -17.47 8.33 6.52
N GLN A 82 -16.34 8.94 6.16
CA GLN A 82 -16.33 10.30 5.61
C GLN A 82 -17.05 10.37 4.26
N THR A 83 -16.73 9.46 3.34
CA THR A 83 -17.35 9.43 2.01
C THR A 83 -18.84 9.09 2.04
N ASN A 84 -19.32 8.25 2.97
CA ASN A 84 -20.76 7.97 3.07
C ASN A 84 -21.56 9.13 3.67
N LYS A 85 -20.99 9.90 4.61
CA LYS A 85 -21.66 11.09 5.18
C LYS A 85 -21.77 12.26 4.21
N GLU A 86 -20.91 12.32 3.19
CA GLU A 86 -20.93 13.39 2.18
C GLU A 86 -22.00 13.16 1.10
N LYS A 87 -22.69 12.02 1.13
CA LYS A 87 -23.76 11.65 0.17
C LYS A 87 -25.18 11.75 0.73
N GLU A 88 -25.34 12.15 2.00
CA GLU A 88 -26.63 12.43 2.65
C GLU A 88 -26.82 13.96 2.78
#